data_AF-A0A0M3HQ49-F1
#
_entry.id   AF-A0A0M3HQ49-F1
#
_cell.length_a   1.000
_cell.length_b   1.000
_cell.length_c   1.000
_cell.angle_alpha   90.00
_cell.angle_beta   90.00
_cell.angle_gamma   90.00
#
_symmetry.space_group_name_H-M   'P 1'
#
loop_
_entity.id
_entity.type
_entity.pdbx_description
1 polymer ?
#
loop_
_entity_poly.entity_id
_entity_poly.type
_entity_poly.pdbx_seq_one_letter_code
_entity_poly.pdbx_strand_id
1 'polypeptide(L)'
;GEKRLVQKKKTSHPEWDKCWDTGVVPGRVLQVILLNGNTPIADATMRQQDIVSKCKSDTVTHIWINLKPAGRILAQARHILSMSEFMNDRLDLKLKGAAEAML
;
A
#
# COMPACT_ATOMS: atom_id res chain seq x y z
N GLY A 1 -16.01 -9.02 20.84
CA GLY A 1 -14.54 -9.19 20.83
C GLY A 1 -13.97 -8.38 19.70
N GLU A 2 -13.04 -7.47 19.98
CA GLU A 2 -12.43 -6.61 18.97
C GLU A 2 -11.60 -7.44 17.98
N LYS A 3 -11.89 -7.30 16.68
CA LYS A 3 -11.10 -7.96 15.63
C LYS A 3 -9.79 -7.18 15.46
N ARG A 4 -8.72 -7.65 16.11
CA ARG A 4 -7.38 -7.08 16.00
C ARG A 4 -6.68 -7.56 14.73
N LEU A 5 -6.02 -6.65 14.01
CA LEU A 5 -5.14 -7.00 12.89
C LEU A 5 -3.89 -7.73 13.43
N VAL A 6 -3.47 -8.79 12.74
CA VAL A 6 -2.27 -9.57 13.09
C VAL A 6 -1.28 -9.50 11.93
N GLN A 7 -0.08 -9.00 12.20
CA GLN A 7 1.00 -8.94 11.22
C GLN A 7 1.59 -10.34 10.99
N LYS A 8 1.32 -10.91 9.81
CA LYS A 8 1.83 -12.25 9.41
C LYS A 8 3.16 -12.21 8.62
N LYS A 9 3.57 -11.05 8.11
CA LYS A 9 4.81 -10.86 7.31
C LYS A 9 5.72 -9.86 8.02
N LYS A 10 7.04 -9.98 7.84
CA LYS A 10 8.01 -8.99 8.33
C LYS A 10 7.71 -7.60 7.77
N THR A 11 7.93 -6.57 8.58
CA THR A 11 7.85 -5.18 8.12
C THR A 11 8.90 -4.93 7.03
N SER A 12 8.49 -4.29 5.94
CA SER A 12 9.37 -3.88 4.86
C SER A 12 9.64 -2.37 4.97
N HIS A 13 10.86 -1.95 4.60
CA HIS A 13 11.25 -0.54 4.56
C HIS A 13 11.56 -0.16 3.11
N PRO A 14 10.53 0.03 2.26
CA PRO A 14 10.76 0.36 0.86
C PRO A 14 11.38 1.75 0.74
N GLU A 15 12.35 1.90 -0.16
CA GLU A 15 12.85 3.20 -0.57
C GLU A 15 11.80 3.95 -1.40
N TRP A 16 11.84 5.29 -1.35
CA TRP A 16 11.06 6.12 -2.26
C TRP A 16 11.44 5.85 -3.72
N ASP A 17 10.44 5.88 -4.59
CA ASP A 17 10.55 5.60 -6.03
C ASP A 17 11.13 4.22 -6.40
N LYS A 18 11.09 3.26 -5.47
CA LYS A 18 11.36 1.84 -5.76
C LYS A 18 10.08 1.01 -5.72
N CYS A 19 9.94 0.10 -6.67
CA CYS A 19 8.83 -0.83 -6.71
C CYS A 19 9.04 -1.98 -5.72
N TRP A 20 7.94 -2.45 -5.12
CA TRP A 20 7.88 -3.74 -4.45
C TRP A 20 6.55 -4.42 -4.75
N ASP A 21 6.56 -5.74 -4.77
CA ASP A 21 5.36 -6.53 -5.00
C ASP A 21 4.83 -7.17 -3.72
N THR A 22 3.53 -7.46 -3.72
CA THR A 22 2.93 -8.30 -2.70
C THR A 22 1.76 -9.08 -3.30
N GLY A 23 1.60 -10.34 -2.89
CA GLY A 23 0.40 -11.11 -3.23
C GLY A 23 -0.86 -10.48 -2.64
N VAL A 24 -1.94 -10.50 -3.42
CA VAL A 24 -3.27 -10.06 -3.00
C VAL A 24 -3.96 -11.22 -2.28
N VAL A 25 -4.33 -11.01 -1.01
CA VAL A 25 -5.02 -12.02 -0.20
C VAL A 25 -6.35 -11.43 0.30
N PRO A 26 -7.48 -12.13 0.12
CA PRO A 26 -8.77 -11.67 0.62
C PRO A 26 -8.72 -11.32 2.11
N GLY A 27 -9.25 -10.15 2.47
CA GLY A 27 -9.27 -9.64 3.85
C GLY A 27 -7.92 -9.13 4.39
N ARG A 28 -6.83 -9.19 3.62
CA ARG A 28 -5.54 -8.63 4.02
C ARG A 28 -5.49 -7.13 3.82
N VAL A 29 -4.85 -6.46 4.78
CA VAL A 29 -4.59 -5.02 4.75
C VAL A 29 -3.10 -4.75 4.55
N LEU A 30 -2.80 -3.60 3.97
CA LEU A 30 -1.50 -2.97 3.97
C LEU A 30 -1.54 -1.84 5.01
N GLN A 31 -0.61 -1.86 5.96
CA GLN A 31 -0.35 -0.73 6.85
C GLN A 31 0.90 -0.02 6.36
N VAL A 32 0.79 1.30 6.13
CA VAL A 32 1.91 2.17 5.79
C VAL A 32 2.14 3.09 6.97
N ILE A 33 3.38 3.14 7.47
CA ILE A 33 3.79 4.01 8.57
C ILE A 33 4.86 4.94 8.02
N LEU A 34 4.62 6.24 8.11
CA LEU A 34 5.59 7.26 7.78
C LEU A 34 6.46 7.53 9.00
N LEU A 35 7.78 7.45 8.81
CA LEU A 35 8.78 7.69 9.85
C LEU A 35 9.52 9.00 9.57
N ASN A 36 9.79 9.78 10.61
CA ASN A 36 10.85 10.78 10.63
C ASN A 36 12.05 10.22 11.41
N GLY A 37 13.09 9.80 10.69
CA GLY A 37 14.12 8.93 11.27
C GLY A 37 13.50 7.61 11.73
N ASN A 38 13.50 7.37 13.04
CA ASN A 38 12.90 6.18 13.66
C ASN A 38 11.56 6.46 14.35
N THR A 39 11.07 7.71 14.31
CA THR A 39 9.84 8.12 15.00
C THR A 39 8.65 8.04 14.04
N PRO A 40 7.61 7.24 14.33
CA PRO A 40 6.37 7.25 13.57
C PRO A 40 5.66 8.59 13.70
N ILE A 41 5.31 9.21 12.58
CA ILE A 41 4.62 10.51 12.56
C ILE A 41 3.19 10.42 12.01
N ALA A 42 2.93 9.43 11.16
CA ALA A 42 1.61 9.23 10.57
C ALA A 42 1.46 7.81 10.00
N ASP A 43 0.23 7.33 9.87
CA ASP A 43 -0.04 6.01 9.30
C ASP A 43 -1.32 5.95 8.45
N ALA A 44 -1.43 4.89 7.65
CA ALA A 44 -2.63 4.52 6.94
C ALA A 44 -2.79 3.01 6.91
N THR A 45 -4.03 2.55 7.01
CA THR A 45 -4.40 1.15 6.79
C THR A 45 -5.40 1.05 5.65
N MET A 46 -5.13 0.20 4.68
CA MET A 46 -5.99 -0.02 3.50
C MET A 46 -6.12 -1.50 3.17
N ARG A 47 -7.28 -1.96 2.68
CA ARG A 47 -7.40 -3.34 2.18
C ARG A 47 -6.70 -3.44 0.84
N GLN A 48 -6.03 -4.56 0.58
CA GLN A 48 -5.41 -4.79 -0.73
C GLN A 48 -6.46 -4.74 -1.86
N GLN A 49 -7.65 -5.28 -1.62
CA GLN A 49 -8.77 -5.26 -2.56
C GLN A 49 -9.25 -3.85 -2.91
N ASP A 50 -9.17 -2.90 -1.98
CA ASP A 50 -9.53 -1.49 -2.23
C ASP A 50 -8.51 -0.78 -3.13
N ILE A 51 -7.25 -1.25 -3.14
CA ILE A 51 -6.22 -0.76 -4.06
C ILE A 51 -6.43 -1.39 -5.44
N VAL A 52 -6.65 -2.70 -5.48
CA VAL A 52 -6.90 -3.44 -6.72
C VAL A 52 -8.13 -2.89 -7.45
N SER A 53 -9.21 -2.56 -6.75
CA SER A 53 -10.41 -1.98 -7.36
C SER A 53 -10.19 -0.61 -8.01
N LYS A 54 -9.10 0.10 -7.66
CA LYS A 54 -8.68 1.34 -8.31
C LYS A 54 -7.73 1.10 -9.49
N CYS A 55 -7.10 -0.06 -9.55
CA CYS A 55 -6.18 -0.40 -10.63
C CYS A 55 -6.95 -0.61 -11.94
N LYS A 56 -6.41 -0.07 -13.03
CA LYS A 56 -6.86 -0.40 -14.38
C LYS A 56 -5.99 -1.55 -14.89
N SER A 57 -6.58 -2.47 -15.66
CA SER A 57 -5.87 -3.65 -16.16
C SER A 57 -4.56 -3.25 -16.87
N ASP A 58 -3.46 -3.86 -16.45
CA ASP A 58 -2.10 -3.73 -17.00
C ASP A 58 -1.59 -2.28 -17.18
N THR A 59 -2.07 -1.34 -16.34
CA THR A 59 -1.58 0.04 -16.35
C THR A 59 -1.26 0.52 -14.94
N VAL A 60 -0.35 1.49 -14.85
CA VAL A 60 -0.01 2.11 -13.58
C VAL A 60 -1.10 3.11 -13.21
N THR A 61 -1.79 2.86 -12.09
CA THR A 61 -2.72 3.79 -11.47
C THR A 61 -2.00 4.61 -10.41
N HIS A 62 -2.19 5.94 -10.44
CA HIS A 62 -1.78 6.82 -9.36
C HIS A 62 -2.86 6.86 -8.28
N ILE A 63 -2.49 6.65 -7.02
CA ILE A 63 -3.38 6.69 -5.87
C ILE A 63 -2.83 7.62 -4.80
N TRP A 64 -3.73 8.32 -4.11
CA TRP A 64 -3.41 9.03 -2.89
C TRP A 64 -3.73 8.16 -1.67
N ILE A 65 -2.74 7.98 -0.80
CA ILE A 65 -2.88 7.32 0.49
C ILE A 65 -3.03 8.41 1.55
N ASN A 66 -4.23 8.57 2.09
CA ASN A 66 -4.49 9.55 3.15
C ASN A 66 -3.99 8.99 4.48
N LEU A 67 -3.11 9.74 5.13
CA LEU A 67 -2.54 9.37 6.42
C LEU A 67 -3.36 9.98 7.57
N LYS A 68 -3.18 9.44 8.76
CA LYS A 68 -3.64 9.99 10.04
C LYS A 68 -2.41 10.27 10.92
N PRO A 69 -2.39 11.37 11.69
CA PRO A 69 -3.45 12.37 11.81
C PRO A 69 -3.58 13.30 10.59
N ALA A 70 -2.52 13.48 9.80
CA ALA A 70 -2.48 14.38 8.65
C ALA A 70 -1.54 13.87 7.54
N GLY A 71 -1.61 14.52 6.37
CA GLY A 71 -0.74 14.22 5.22
C GLY A 71 -1.28 13.16 4.25
N ARG A 72 -0.63 13.06 3.10
CA ARG A 72 -0.94 12.06 2.07
C ARG A 72 0.33 11.58 1.38
N ILE A 73 0.38 10.32 0.99
CA ILE A 73 1.45 9.78 0.14
C ILE A 73 0.91 9.57 -1.27
N LEU A 74 1.62 10.08 -2.28
CA LEU A 74 1.39 9.68 -3.66
C LEU A 74 2.00 8.31 -3.87
N ALA A 75 1.23 7.37 -4.37
CA ALA A 75 1.71 6.05 -4.74
C ALA A 75 1.29 5.70 -6.18
N GLN A 76 2.08 4.84 -6.80
CA GLN A 76 1.74 4.13 -8.02
C GLN A 76 1.40 2.68 -7.65
N ALA A 77 0.34 2.16 -8.25
CA ALA A 77 -0.11 0.79 -8.07
C ALA A 77 -0.40 0.17 -9.44
N ARG A 78 -0.03 -1.09 -9.60
CA ARG A 78 -0.36 -1.90 -10.78
C ARG A 78 -0.83 -3.27 -10.32
N HIS A 79 -2.00 -3.67 -10.80
CA HIS A 79 -2.53 -5.01 -10.61
C HIS A 79 -1.96 -5.93 -11.68
N ILE A 80 -1.28 -7.00 -11.25
CA ILE A 80 -0.63 -7.97 -12.12
C ILE A 80 -1.41 -9.28 -12.03
N LEU A 81 -2.08 -9.64 -13.13
CA LEU A 81 -2.75 -10.91 -13.29
C LEU A 81 -1.86 -11.85 -14.10
N SER A 82 -1.50 -13.01 -13.55
CA SER A 82 -0.86 -14.06 -14.34
C SER A 82 -1.91 -14.86 -15.10
N MET A 83 -1.67 -15.11 -16.39
CA MET A 83 -2.52 -15.97 -17.22
C MET A 83 -2.55 -17.43 -16.73
N SER A 84 -1.55 -17.82 -15.92
CA SER A 84 -1.49 -19.13 -15.25
C SER A 84 -1.93 -19.00 -13.78
N GLU A 85 -3.22 -19.32 -13.57
CA GLU A 85 -3.91 -19.53 -12.29
C GLU A 85 -4.15 -18.28 -11.42
N PHE A 86 -5.39 -18.21 -10.90
CA PHE A 86 -5.88 -17.28 -9.85
C PHE A 86 -5.02 -17.24 -8.57
N MET A 87 -3.97 -18.07 -8.47
CA MET A 87 -3.03 -18.14 -7.34
C MET A 87 -1.89 -17.12 -7.41
N ASN A 88 -1.74 -16.38 -8.52
CA ASN A 88 -0.65 -15.43 -8.74
C ASN A 88 -1.11 -13.96 -8.78
N ASP A 89 -2.23 -13.63 -8.14
CA ASP A 89 -2.70 -12.24 -8.03
C ASP A 89 -1.71 -11.40 -7.20
N ARG A 90 -1.13 -10.38 -7.85
CA ARG A 90 -0.10 -9.52 -7.27
C ARG A 90 -0.40 -8.05 -7.47
N LEU A 91 0.00 -7.29 -6.46
CA LEU A 91 0.00 -5.84 -6.48
C LEU A 91 1.43 -5.34 -6.47
N ASP A 92 1.82 -4.62 -7.52
CA ASP A 92 3.09 -3.91 -7.63
C ASP A 92 2.86 -2.46 -7.17
N LEU A 93 3.64 -2.01 -6.19
CA LEU A 93 3.46 -0.73 -5.50
C LEU A 93 4.76 0.07 -5.55
N LYS A 94 4.63 1.39 -5.64
CA LYS A 94 5.74 2.33 -5.53
C LYS A 94 5.30 3.62 -4.86
N LEU A 95 5.98 4.02 -3.79
CA LEU A 95 5.73 5.31 -3.14
C LEU A 95 6.51 6.41 -3.85
N LYS A 96 5.84 7.48 -4.26
CA LYS A 96 6.44 8.59 -5.03
C LYS A 96 6.88 9.76 -4.16
N GLY A 97 6.19 9.98 -3.04
CA GLY A 97 6.53 11.02 -2.09
C GLY A 97 5.39 11.29 -1.12
N ALA A 98 5.72 11.86 0.04
CA ALA A 98 4.75 12.35 1.01
C ALA A 98 4.53 13.85 0.78
N ALA A 99 3.27 14.26 0.70
CA ALA A 99 2.87 15.65 0.83
C ALA A 99 2.27 15.83 2.22
N GLU A 100 2.87 16.71 3.01
CA GLU A 100 2.18 17.22 4.19
C GLU A 100 1.01 18.08 3.70
N ALA A 101 -0.19 17.74 4.13
CA ALA A 101 -1.23 18.74 4.13
C ALA A 101 -0.73 19.77 5.16
N MET A 102 -0.29 20.93 4.69
CA MET A 102 -0.06 22.08 5.55
C MET A 102 -1.30 22.20 6.45
N LEU A 103 -1.09 22.03 7.77
CA LEU A 103 -2.10 22.32 8.77
C LEU A 103 -2.53 23.78 8.66
#